data_AF-A0A9P7W1F7-F1
#
_entry.id   AF-A0A9P7W1F7-F1
#
_cell.length_a   1.000
_cell.length_b   1.000
_cell.length_c   1.000
_cell.angle_alpha   90.00
_cell.angle_beta   90.00
_cell.angle_gamma   90.00
#
_symmetry.space_group_name_H-M   'P 1'
#
loop_
_entity.id
_entity.type
_entity.pdbx_description
1 polymer ?
#
loop_
_entity_poly.entity_id
_entity_poly.type
_entity_poly.pdbx_seq_one_letter_code
_entity_poly.pdbx_strand_id
1 'polypeptide(L)'
;MSEQQQAAAGPSSMTNTDTVVNTSQPKSDFKVYKPSDVIATVPSALPDEYFIPTSSDLKAAQSQLAARTQALTNAPLQLKSVKEAEDQAKRDRWPITTIRIRFTDRTQLEKAFPSTDKIRSVYAFVRGLLREDVKPIKFILYQPPKRDLKVSDLKVRDLTLAQLQLAPSSVLLIRFEDDSLNGSHVPAPLITNVLSQAVDLPRPPEVLDTPPPNVPMSRIPGSSGSSSETKKVPKWLKLAKK
;
A
#
# COMPACT_ATOMS: atom_id res chain seq x y z
N MET A 1 -37.36 34.54 -67.02
CA MET A 1 -36.68 35.55 -66.19
C MET A 1 -37.00 35.19 -64.75
N SER A 2 -36.28 34.22 -64.20
CA SER A 2 -34.95 34.36 -63.58
C SER A 2 -35.07 34.93 -62.16
N GLU A 3 -34.61 34.12 -61.20
CA GLU A 3 -34.10 34.50 -59.87
C GLU A 3 -35.10 35.16 -58.88
N GLN A 4 -35.14 34.88 -57.58
CA GLN A 4 -34.22 34.20 -56.69
C GLN A 4 -34.94 33.83 -55.37
N GLN A 5 -34.37 32.83 -54.71
CA GLN A 5 -34.63 32.25 -53.39
C GLN A 5 -34.96 33.24 -52.24
N GLN A 6 -35.89 32.86 -51.35
CA GLN A 6 -35.56 32.58 -49.93
C GLN A 6 -36.73 31.92 -49.19
N ALA A 7 -36.48 30.74 -48.61
CA ALA A 7 -37.37 30.03 -47.71
C ALA A 7 -36.97 30.34 -46.26
N ALA A 8 -37.95 30.68 -45.43
CA ALA A 8 -37.78 30.96 -44.00
C ALA A 8 -38.75 30.10 -43.16
N ALA A 9 -38.18 29.54 -42.09
CA ALA A 9 -38.77 29.22 -40.77
C ALA A 9 -39.90 28.17 -40.64
N GLY A 10 -39.57 27.09 -39.92
CA GLY A 10 -40.52 26.19 -39.25
C GLY A 10 -39.79 25.05 -38.52
N PRO A 11 -40.04 24.79 -37.22
CA PRO A 11 -39.03 24.28 -36.29
C PRO A 11 -39.01 22.75 -36.16
N SER A 12 -37.82 22.18 -35.90
CA SER A 12 -37.66 20.77 -35.54
C SER A 12 -37.07 20.63 -34.14
N SER A 13 -37.90 20.01 -33.28
CA SER A 13 -37.58 19.01 -32.27
C SER A 13 -36.47 19.29 -31.25
N MET A 14 -36.93 19.57 -30.03
CA MET A 14 -36.21 19.34 -28.79
C MET A 14 -35.91 17.84 -28.62
N THR A 15 -34.63 17.49 -28.51
CA THR A 15 -34.19 16.29 -27.79
C THR A 15 -32.98 16.69 -26.94
N ASN A 16 -33.23 16.86 -25.65
CA ASN A 16 -32.18 16.95 -24.63
C ASN A 16 -31.47 15.60 -24.57
N THR A 17 -30.23 15.56 -25.02
CA THR A 17 -29.29 14.51 -24.65
C THR A 17 -28.28 15.11 -23.68
N ASP A 18 -28.48 14.79 -22.40
CA ASP A 18 -27.49 14.86 -21.33
C ASP A 18 -26.16 14.30 -21.82
N THR A 19 -25.24 15.20 -22.19
CA THR A 19 -23.86 14.84 -22.45
C THR A 19 -23.12 15.05 -21.14
N VAL A 20 -23.04 13.97 -20.35
CA VAL A 20 -22.09 13.85 -19.25
C VAL A 20 -20.70 14.01 -19.86
N VAL A 21 -20.13 15.20 -19.73
CA VAL A 21 -18.74 15.50 -20.10
C VAL A 21 -17.86 14.72 -19.12
N ASN A 22 -17.57 13.47 -19.47
CA ASN A 22 -16.50 12.71 -18.86
C ASN A 22 -15.19 13.28 -19.38
N THR A 23 -14.71 14.36 -18.75
CA THR A 23 -13.38 14.92 -19.01
C THR A 23 -12.36 13.87 -18.59
N SER A 24 -11.93 13.04 -19.54
CA SER A 24 -10.73 12.23 -19.42
C SER A 24 -9.53 13.17 -19.43
N GLN A 25 -9.22 13.75 -18.27
CA GLN A 25 -7.96 14.45 -18.05
C GLN A 25 -6.80 13.49 -18.31
N PRO A 26 -5.68 13.94 -18.89
CA PRO A 26 -4.48 13.12 -18.99
C PRO A 26 -4.08 12.71 -17.57
N LYS A 27 -4.19 11.41 -17.27
CA LYS A 27 -3.82 10.85 -15.98
C LYS A 27 -2.36 11.19 -15.73
N SER A 28 -2.10 12.16 -14.86
CA SER A 28 -0.76 12.51 -14.43
C SER A 28 -0.08 11.27 -13.84
N ASP A 29 1.21 11.08 -14.13
CA ASP A 29 2.02 9.95 -13.62
C ASP A 29 2.24 10.00 -12.07
N PHE A 30 1.60 10.97 -11.41
CA PHE A 30 1.66 11.18 -9.97
C PHE A 30 0.31 11.67 -9.45
N LYS A 31 0.10 11.50 -8.14
CA LYS A 31 -1.07 11.99 -7.40
C LYS A 31 -0.60 12.91 -6.29
N VAL A 32 -1.42 13.90 -5.97
CA VAL A 32 -1.21 14.80 -4.84
C VAL A 32 -2.38 14.63 -3.88
N TYR A 33 -2.08 14.47 -2.61
CA TYR A 33 -3.06 14.35 -1.56
C TYR A 33 -3.02 15.55 -0.63
N LYS A 34 -4.19 16.10 -0.34
CA LYS A 34 -4.35 17.16 0.66
C LYS A 34 -3.97 16.66 2.06
N PRO A 35 -3.59 17.57 2.97
CA PRO A 35 -3.45 17.21 4.37
C PRO A 35 -4.72 16.55 4.89
N SER A 36 -4.56 15.48 5.67
CA SER A 36 -5.70 14.76 6.23
C SER A 36 -6.38 15.60 7.31
N ASP A 37 -7.58 16.10 7.00
CA ASP A 37 -8.52 16.66 7.98
C ASP A 37 -9.44 15.58 8.59
N VAL A 38 -9.27 14.33 8.16
CA VAL A 38 -10.07 13.22 8.68
C VAL A 38 -9.72 12.99 10.14
N ILE A 39 -10.65 13.32 11.03
CA ILE A 39 -10.65 12.85 12.41
C ILE A 39 -10.73 11.33 12.32
N ALA A 40 -9.69 10.63 12.80
CA ALA A 40 -9.66 9.18 12.77
C ALA A 40 -10.91 8.64 13.50
N THR A 41 -11.81 7.99 12.77
CA THR A 41 -12.92 7.25 13.38
C THR A 41 -12.32 6.17 14.25
N VAL A 42 -12.68 6.16 15.53
CA VAL A 42 -12.23 5.10 16.44
C VAL A 42 -12.80 3.78 15.90
N PRO A 43 -11.97 2.78 15.59
CA PRO A 43 -12.48 1.48 15.19
C PRO A 43 -13.35 0.91 16.30
N SER A 44 -14.41 0.18 15.91
CA SER A 44 -15.29 -0.51 16.88
C SER A 44 -14.45 -1.37 17.83
N ALA A 45 -14.82 -1.36 19.11
CA ALA A 45 -14.11 -2.14 20.13
C ALA A 45 -14.26 -3.64 19.82
N LEU A 46 -13.13 -4.34 19.70
CA LEU A 46 -13.14 -5.79 19.48
C LEU A 46 -13.64 -6.50 20.75
N PRO A 47 -14.46 -7.56 20.62
CA PRO A 47 -14.90 -8.37 21.77
C PRO A 47 -13.73 -9.04 22.50
N ASP A 48 -13.89 -9.30 23.81
CA ASP A 48 -12.85 -9.94 24.65
C ASP A 48 -12.43 -11.33 24.13
N GLU A 49 -13.35 -12.07 23.51
CA GLU A 49 -13.10 -13.40 22.92
C GLU A 49 -12.02 -13.37 21.83
N TYR A 50 -11.88 -12.26 21.10
CA TYR A 50 -10.83 -12.10 20.08
C TYR A 50 -9.42 -12.23 20.68
N PHE A 51 -9.26 -11.85 21.95
CA PHE A 51 -7.98 -11.90 22.66
C PHE A 51 -7.73 -13.24 23.34
N ILE A 52 -8.69 -14.15 23.35
CA ILE A 52 -8.54 -15.49 23.92
C ILE A 52 -7.98 -16.42 22.82
N PRO A 53 -6.76 -16.95 22.98
CA PRO A 53 -6.15 -17.78 21.95
C PRO A 53 -6.95 -19.06 21.72
N THR A 54 -7.25 -19.33 20.45
CA THR A 54 -7.94 -20.55 20.05
C THR A 54 -6.97 -21.74 19.98
N SER A 55 -7.49 -22.97 19.93
CA SER A 55 -6.64 -24.16 19.76
C SER A 55 -5.85 -24.15 18.44
N SER A 56 -6.39 -23.53 17.39
CA SER A 56 -5.67 -23.29 16.13
C SER A 56 -4.48 -22.35 16.32
N ASP A 57 -4.63 -21.29 17.11
CA ASP A 57 -3.55 -20.34 17.40
C ASP A 57 -2.44 -21.01 18.21
N LEU A 58 -2.80 -21.83 19.20
CA LEU A 58 -1.84 -22.60 19.98
C LEU A 58 -1.06 -23.58 19.10
N LYS A 59 -1.74 -24.26 18.16
CA LYS A 59 -1.09 -25.15 17.21
C LYS A 59 -0.16 -24.39 16.25
N ALA A 60 -0.59 -23.24 15.75
CA ALA A 60 0.24 -22.38 14.90
C ALA A 60 1.49 -21.90 15.66
N ALA A 61 1.32 -21.42 16.89
CA ALA A 61 2.43 -20.99 17.75
C ALA A 61 3.42 -22.13 18.05
N GLN A 62 2.93 -23.32 18.38
CA GLN A 62 3.79 -24.50 18.58
C GLN A 62 4.55 -24.87 17.30
N SER A 63 3.89 -24.82 16.13
CA SER A 63 4.53 -25.10 14.85
C SER A 63 5.61 -24.07 14.49
N GLN A 64 5.38 -22.79 14.78
CA GLN A 64 6.35 -21.72 14.59
C GLN A 64 7.56 -21.89 15.51
N LEU A 65 7.34 -22.27 16.77
CA LEU A 65 8.41 -22.56 17.72
C LEU A 65 9.23 -23.77 17.26
N ALA A 66 8.58 -24.85 16.84
CA ALA A 66 9.26 -26.01 16.31
C ALA A 66 10.08 -25.67 15.06
N ALA A 67 9.51 -24.93 14.10
CA ALA A 67 10.21 -24.49 12.89
C ALA A 67 11.41 -23.59 13.21
N ARG A 68 11.29 -22.67 14.17
CA ARG A 68 12.39 -21.82 14.63
C ARG A 68 13.49 -22.64 15.30
N THR A 69 13.14 -23.59 16.16
CA THR A 69 14.12 -24.50 16.78
C THR A 69 14.85 -25.29 15.70
N GLN A 70 14.13 -25.87 14.74
CA GLN A 70 14.73 -26.61 13.63
C GLN A 70 15.64 -25.73 12.77
N ALA A 71 15.25 -24.48 12.48
CA ALA A 71 16.06 -23.54 11.73
C ALA A 71 17.35 -23.13 12.46
N LEU A 72 17.37 -23.16 13.79
CA LEU A 72 18.56 -22.87 14.61
C LEU A 72 19.44 -24.09 14.84
N THR A 73 18.85 -25.27 15.05
CA THR A 73 19.60 -26.51 15.33
C THR A 73 20.14 -27.16 14.06
N ASN A 74 19.38 -27.08 12.97
CA ASN A 74 19.66 -27.76 11.69
C ASN A 74 19.78 -26.75 10.54
N ALA A 75 20.39 -25.59 10.79
CA ALA A 75 20.58 -24.54 9.79
C ALA A 75 21.47 -25.05 8.62
N PRO A 76 20.97 -25.11 7.38
CA PRO A 76 21.81 -25.45 6.24
C PRO A 76 22.79 -24.32 5.92
N LEU A 77 23.94 -24.67 5.33
CA LEU A 77 24.91 -23.67 4.86
C LEU A 77 24.27 -22.76 3.81
N GLN A 78 24.29 -21.45 4.04
CA GLN A 78 23.83 -20.48 3.05
C GLN A 78 24.89 -20.29 1.97
N LEU A 79 24.67 -20.90 0.81
CA LEU A 79 25.51 -20.72 -0.36
C LEU A 79 25.27 -19.34 -0.99
N LYS A 80 26.32 -18.79 -1.62
CA LYS A 80 26.22 -17.51 -2.36
C LYS A 80 25.11 -17.55 -3.42
N SER A 81 24.97 -18.67 -4.13
CA SER A 81 23.92 -18.87 -5.13
C SER A 81 22.51 -18.78 -4.55
N VAL A 82 22.28 -19.32 -3.35
CA VAL A 82 20.97 -19.26 -2.68
C VAL A 82 20.65 -17.82 -2.30
N LYS A 83 21.64 -17.09 -1.76
CA LYS A 83 21.46 -15.68 -1.39
C LYS A 83 21.17 -14.80 -2.61
N GLU A 84 21.92 -14.98 -3.69
CA GLU A 84 21.74 -14.23 -4.93
C GLU A 84 20.38 -14.54 -5.59
N ALA A 85 19.96 -15.81 -5.60
CA ALA A 85 18.65 -16.22 -6.08
C ALA A 85 17.50 -15.62 -5.25
N GLU A 86 17.65 -15.55 -3.93
CA GLU A 86 16.67 -14.92 -3.05
C GLU A 86 16.57 -13.40 -3.30
N ASP A 87 17.72 -12.73 -3.46
CA ASP A 87 17.77 -11.30 -3.76
C ASP A 87 17.21 -11.00 -5.16
N GLN A 88 17.41 -11.89 -6.13
CA GLN A 88 16.79 -11.83 -7.44
C GLN A 88 15.27 -11.99 -7.34
N ALA A 89 14.79 -13.03 -6.65
CA ALA A 89 13.37 -13.27 -6.45
C ALA A 89 12.67 -12.09 -5.74
N LYS A 90 13.34 -11.43 -4.79
CA LYS A 90 12.81 -10.22 -4.13
C LYS A 90 12.66 -9.06 -5.09
N ARG A 91 13.64 -8.85 -5.98
CA ARG A 91 13.59 -7.79 -7.00
C ARG A 91 12.50 -8.06 -8.03
N ASP A 92 12.37 -9.32 -8.46
CA ASP A 92 11.36 -9.72 -9.45
C ASP A 92 9.94 -9.72 -8.87
N ARG A 93 9.79 -9.98 -7.56
CA ARG A 93 8.50 -9.91 -6.88
C ARG A 93 7.89 -8.51 -6.91
N TRP A 94 8.71 -7.46 -6.87
CA TRP A 94 8.27 -6.06 -6.81
C TRP A 94 9.02 -5.20 -7.82
N PRO A 95 8.67 -5.26 -9.12
CA PRO A 95 9.34 -4.48 -10.16
C PRO A 95 9.01 -2.97 -10.10
N ILE A 96 7.91 -2.61 -9.44
CA ILE A 96 7.45 -1.23 -9.27
C ILE A 96 7.42 -0.89 -7.78
N THR A 97 7.91 0.30 -7.45
CA THR A 97 7.93 0.88 -6.10
C THR A 97 7.10 2.16 -6.06
N THR A 98 6.16 2.25 -5.13
CA THR A 98 5.40 3.49 -4.87
C THR A 98 6.08 4.32 -3.81
N ILE A 99 6.44 5.57 -4.14
CA ILE A 99 7.05 6.50 -3.19
C ILE A 99 6.06 7.61 -2.85
N ARG A 100 5.85 7.81 -1.56
CA ARG A 100 5.06 8.91 -1.00
C ARG A 100 5.97 9.92 -0.32
N ILE A 101 6.01 11.16 -0.79
CA ILE A 101 6.75 12.26 -0.15
C ILE A 101 5.77 13.07 0.69
N ARG A 102 6.01 13.10 2.01
CA ARG A 102 5.21 13.86 2.97
C ARG A 102 5.92 15.15 3.35
N PHE A 103 5.21 16.26 3.17
CA PHE A 103 5.61 17.61 3.57
C PHE A 103 5.25 17.89 5.04
N THR A 104 5.78 18.98 5.58
CA THR A 104 5.58 19.43 6.97
C THR A 104 4.13 19.83 7.26
N ASP A 105 3.43 20.37 6.27
CA ASP A 105 2.00 20.66 6.27
C ASP A 105 1.11 19.41 6.16
N ARG A 106 1.70 18.21 6.06
CA ARG A 106 1.05 16.90 5.86
C ARG A 106 0.52 16.64 4.44
N THR A 107 0.77 17.53 3.48
CA THR A 107 0.53 17.26 2.06
C THR A 107 1.39 16.08 1.59
N GLN A 108 0.87 15.24 0.71
CA GLN A 108 1.58 14.05 0.22
C GLN A 108 1.63 14.00 -1.31
N LEU A 109 2.80 13.73 -1.87
CA LEU A 109 2.98 13.40 -3.28
C LEU A 109 3.18 11.90 -3.42
N GLU A 110 2.40 11.24 -4.27
CA GLU A 110 2.54 9.82 -4.59
C GLU A 110 2.93 9.63 -6.04
N LYS A 111 3.99 8.85 -6.28
CA LYS A 111 4.42 8.45 -7.62
C LYS A 111 4.93 7.02 -7.62
N ALA A 112 4.63 6.28 -8.69
CA ALA A 112 5.23 4.99 -8.97
C ALA A 112 6.56 5.16 -9.71
N PHE A 113 7.58 4.42 -9.28
CA PHE A 113 8.90 4.37 -9.87
C PHE A 113 9.27 2.91 -10.15
N PRO A 114 10.05 2.61 -11.20
CA PRO A 114 10.69 1.32 -11.33
C PRO A 114 11.59 1.04 -10.11
N SER A 115 11.54 -0.17 -9.56
CA SER A 115 12.36 -0.55 -8.39
C SER A 115 13.87 -0.54 -8.67
N THR A 116 14.24 -0.53 -9.96
CA THR A 116 15.61 -0.39 -10.48
C THR A 116 16.10 1.06 -10.50
N ASP A 117 15.22 2.06 -10.35
CA ASP A 117 15.62 3.47 -10.36
C ASP A 117 16.49 3.82 -9.15
N LYS A 118 17.24 4.91 -9.28
CA LYS A 118 18.07 5.47 -8.21
C LYS A 118 17.31 6.55 -7.45
N ILE A 119 17.73 6.85 -6.23
CA ILE A 119 17.13 7.91 -5.41
C ILE A 119 17.13 9.29 -6.10
N ARG A 120 18.09 9.55 -6.99
CA ARG A 120 18.20 10.79 -7.77
C ARG A 120 16.93 11.09 -8.58
N SER A 121 16.24 10.05 -9.09
CA SER A 121 15.01 10.19 -9.86
C SER A 121 13.88 10.75 -8.98
N VAL A 122 13.81 10.32 -7.72
CA VAL A 122 12.84 10.83 -6.74
C VAL A 122 13.13 12.29 -6.40
N TYR A 123 14.40 12.64 -6.21
CA TYR A 123 14.81 14.03 -5.98
C TYR A 123 14.50 14.95 -7.17
N ALA A 124 14.76 14.49 -8.39
CA ALA A 124 14.44 15.22 -9.61
C ALA A 124 12.93 15.43 -9.75
N PHE A 125 12.13 14.39 -9.47
CA PHE A 125 10.68 14.46 -9.45
C PHE A 125 10.18 15.53 -8.47
N VAL A 126 10.62 15.47 -7.21
CA VAL A 126 10.20 16.45 -6.19
C VAL A 126 10.62 17.87 -6.61
N ARG A 127 11.86 18.06 -7.08
CA ARG A 127 12.33 19.37 -7.58
C ARG A 127 11.51 19.92 -8.74
N GLY A 128 11.03 19.07 -9.63
CA GLY A 128 10.19 19.47 -10.76
C GLY A 128 8.85 20.06 -10.34
N LEU A 129 8.34 19.66 -9.17
CA LEU A 129 7.03 20.09 -8.65
C LEU A 129 7.11 21.24 -7.64
N LEU A 130 8.31 21.62 -7.19
CA LEU A 130 8.52 22.78 -6.31
C LEU A 130 8.33 24.10 -7.07
N ARG A 131 7.93 25.15 -6.35
CA ARG A 131 7.91 26.53 -6.87
C ARG A 131 9.31 27.03 -7.22
N GLU A 132 9.41 27.96 -8.16
CA GLU A 132 10.70 28.42 -8.72
C GLU A 132 11.63 29.09 -7.71
N ASP A 133 11.06 29.78 -6.72
CA ASP A 133 11.75 30.39 -5.58
C ASP A 133 12.42 29.35 -4.67
N VAL A 134 11.79 28.18 -4.50
CA VAL A 134 12.25 27.12 -3.58
C VAL A 134 13.11 26.06 -4.27
N LYS A 135 13.03 25.91 -5.60
CA LYS A 135 13.88 24.99 -6.39
C LYS A 135 15.39 25.05 -6.09
N PRO A 136 16.03 26.23 -5.91
CA PRO A 136 17.47 26.30 -5.61
C PRO A 136 17.81 25.85 -4.19
N ILE A 137 16.84 25.85 -3.27
CA ILE A 137 17.04 25.45 -1.87
C ILE A 137 17.24 23.94 -1.83
N LYS A 138 18.30 23.49 -1.14
CA LYS A 138 18.53 22.06 -0.97
C LYS A 138 17.56 21.48 0.05
N PHE A 139 17.17 20.23 -0.17
CA PHE A 139 16.36 19.48 0.78
C PHE A 139 16.88 18.06 0.90
N ILE A 140 16.47 17.38 1.96
CA ILE A 140 16.84 16.01 2.30
C ILE A 140 15.55 15.21 2.44
N LEU A 141 15.50 14.05 1.78
CA LEU A 141 14.47 13.04 1.99
C LEU A 141 14.97 12.08 3.07
N TYR A 142 14.14 11.77 4.05
CA TYR A 142 14.54 10.93 5.18
C TYR A 142 13.41 10.02 5.69
N GLN A 143 13.79 9.01 6.48
CA GLN A 143 12.88 8.14 7.22
C GLN A 143 13.28 8.09 8.71
N PRO A 144 12.32 8.19 9.65
CA PRO A 144 12.59 7.96 11.07
C PRO A 144 13.11 6.52 11.32
N PRO A 145 13.93 6.26 12.35
CA PRO A 145 14.41 7.21 13.35
C PRO A 145 15.52 8.17 12.88
N LYS A 146 16.46 7.78 12.00
CA LYS A 146 17.53 8.67 11.45
C LYS A 146 18.13 8.16 10.11
N ARG A 147 17.31 7.89 9.10
CA ARG A 147 17.80 7.44 7.78
C ARG A 147 17.68 8.57 6.74
N ASP A 148 18.73 9.36 6.62
CA ASP A 148 18.84 10.42 5.60
C ASP A 148 19.25 9.84 4.24
N LEU A 149 18.49 10.11 3.19
CA LEU A 149 18.74 9.63 1.84
C LEU A 149 19.40 10.70 0.97
N LYS A 150 20.57 11.21 1.38
CA LYS A 150 21.27 12.30 0.70
C LYS A 150 21.82 11.86 -0.66
N VAL A 151 21.59 12.67 -1.70
CA VAL A 151 22.16 12.44 -3.04
C VAL A 151 23.69 12.53 -3.06
N SER A 152 24.29 13.20 -2.07
CA SER A 152 25.75 13.31 -1.93
C SER A 152 26.41 12.05 -1.38
N ASP A 153 25.68 11.17 -0.68
CA ASP A 153 26.26 9.97 -0.09
C ASP A 153 26.41 8.87 -1.15
N LEU A 154 27.63 8.36 -1.32
CA LEU A 154 27.96 7.23 -2.20
C LEU A 154 27.12 6.00 -1.87
N LYS A 155 26.84 5.77 -0.58
CA LYS A 155 26.06 4.62 -0.11
C LYS A 155 24.59 4.70 -0.49
N VAL A 156 24.08 5.87 -0.88
CA VAL A 156 22.67 6.07 -1.22
C VAL A 156 22.49 6.32 -2.71
N ARG A 157 23.35 7.16 -3.31
CA ARG A 157 23.16 7.65 -4.67
C ARG A 157 23.27 6.57 -5.74
N ASP A 158 24.09 5.55 -5.50
CA ASP A 158 24.40 4.50 -6.48
C ASP A 158 23.53 3.25 -6.31
N LEU A 159 22.79 3.16 -5.21
CA LEU A 159 21.85 2.08 -4.95
C LEU A 159 20.50 2.32 -5.63
N THR A 160 19.85 1.23 -6.01
CA THR A 160 18.48 1.23 -6.52
C THR A 160 17.45 1.38 -5.40
N LEU A 161 16.21 1.76 -5.72
CA LEU A 161 15.11 1.85 -4.74
C LEU A 161 14.88 0.51 -4.03
N ALA A 162 15.01 -0.62 -4.73
CA ALA A 162 14.96 -1.96 -4.13
C ALA A 162 16.11 -2.19 -3.14
N GLN A 163 17.35 -1.85 -3.50
CA GLN A 163 18.52 -2.00 -2.64
C GLN A 163 18.47 -1.07 -1.42
N LEU A 164 17.83 0.09 -1.57
CA LEU A 164 17.56 1.02 -0.47
C LEU A 164 16.40 0.57 0.43
N GLN A 165 15.82 -0.61 0.19
CA GLN A 165 14.68 -1.16 0.93
C GLN A 165 13.45 -0.23 0.90
N LEU A 166 13.26 0.50 -0.21
CA LEU A 166 12.09 1.35 -0.42
C LEU A 166 10.97 0.62 -1.17
N ALA A 167 11.29 -0.47 -1.87
CA ALA A 167 10.32 -1.35 -2.51
C ALA A 167 9.55 -2.20 -1.48
N PRO A 168 8.25 -2.47 -1.66
CA PRO A 168 7.37 -2.06 -2.77
C PRO A 168 6.70 -0.69 -2.57
N SER A 169 6.67 -0.18 -1.36
CA SER A 169 6.07 1.12 -1.05
C SER A 169 6.77 1.76 0.13
N SER A 170 7.06 3.05 0.04
CA SER A 170 7.74 3.79 1.12
C SER A 170 7.21 5.20 1.26
N VAL A 171 7.17 5.68 2.51
CA VAL A 171 6.90 7.08 2.85
C VAL A 171 8.22 7.74 3.23
N LEU A 172 8.52 8.85 2.57
CA LEU A 172 9.68 9.69 2.81
C LEU A 172 9.20 11.05 3.31
N LEU A 173 9.86 11.56 4.34
CA LEU A 173 9.65 12.91 4.82
C LEU A 173 10.66 13.82 4.13
N ILE A 174 10.26 15.06 3.87
CA ILE A 174 11.14 16.09 3.32
C ILE A 174 11.51 17.11 4.39
N ARG A 175 12.78 17.52 4.41
CA ARG A 175 13.28 18.64 5.20
C ARG A 175 14.12 19.54 4.32
N PHE A 176 13.82 20.83 4.30
CA PHE A 176 14.59 21.84 3.60
C PHE A 176 15.80 22.28 4.43
N GLU A 177 16.86 22.74 3.76
CA GLU A 177 18.02 23.37 4.42
C GLU A 177 17.64 24.74 5.01
N ASP A 178 16.67 25.42 4.40
CA ASP A 178 16.03 26.59 4.96
C ASP A 178 14.98 26.17 6.00
N ASP A 179 15.23 26.53 7.26
CA ASP A 179 14.36 26.19 8.38
C ASP A 179 13.02 26.94 8.36
N SER A 180 12.92 28.06 7.64
CA SER A 180 11.65 28.79 7.49
C SER A 180 10.58 27.95 6.77
N LEU A 181 10.99 27.03 5.88
CA LEU A 181 10.12 26.14 5.13
C LEU A 181 9.74 24.87 5.89
N ASN A 182 10.38 24.62 7.04
CA ASN A 182 10.20 23.39 7.82
C ASN A 182 9.06 23.50 8.86
N GLY A 183 8.39 24.66 8.96
CA GLY A 183 7.28 24.87 9.87
C GLY A 183 6.03 24.06 9.49
N SER A 184 5.26 23.62 10.50
CA SER A 184 3.98 22.90 10.29
C SER A 184 2.87 23.77 9.73
N HIS A 185 2.97 25.09 9.91
CA HIS A 185 2.00 26.08 9.40
C HIS A 185 2.35 26.58 7.99
N VAL A 186 3.52 26.18 7.45
CA VAL A 186 3.97 26.61 6.13
C VAL A 186 3.45 25.61 5.11
N PRO A 187 2.62 26.03 4.13
CA PRO A 187 2.11 25.12 3.12
C PRO A 187 3.25 24.56 2.27
N ALA A 188 3.05 23.35 1.74
CA ALA A 188 4.03 22.70 0.87
C ALA A 188 4.37 23.64 -0.30
N PRO A 189 5.67 23.94 -0.54
CA PRO A 189 6.11 24.86 -1.59
C PRO A 189 6.02 24.22 -2.98
N LEU A 190 4.83 23.72 -3.34
CA LEU A 190 4.50 23.11 -4.62
C LEU A 190 3.94 24.16 -5.59
N ILE A 191 4.09 23.91 -6.89
CA ILE A 191 3.49 24.76 -7.93
C ILE A 191 1.96 24.76 -7.83
N THR A 192 1.34 25.91 -8.09
CA THR A 192 -0.12 26.11 -7.92
C THR A 192 -0.94 25.09 -8.70
N ASN A 193 -0.55 24.78 -9.94
CA ASN A 193 -1.24 23.79 -10.78
C ASN A 193 -1.28 22.40 -10.12
N VAL A 194 -0.21 22.00 -9.44
CA VAL A 194 -0.13 20.70 -8.76
C VAL A 194 -1.02 20.68 -7.52
N LEU A 195 -1.06 21.78 -6.77
CA LEU A 195 -1.97 21.91 -5.62
C LEU A 195 -3.44 21.91 -6.04
N SER A 196 -3.78 22.49 -7.18
CA SER A 196 -5.16 22.46 -7.72
C SER A 196 -5.63 21.05 -8.09
N GLN A 197 -4.71 20.12 -8.37
CA GLN A 197 -5.00 18.72 -8.67
C GLN A 197 -5.06 17.84 -7.40
N ALA A 198 -4.88 18.42 -6.21
CA ALA A 198 -4.83 17.66 -4.97
C ALA A 198 -6.19 17.02 -4.64
N VAL A 199 -6.17 15.71 -4.42
CA VAL A 199 -7.34 14.90 -4.06
C VAL A 199 -7.30 14.60 -2.55
N ASP A 200 -8.45 14.36 -1.95
CA ASP A 200 -8.50 13.95 -0.55
C ASP A 200 -8.04 12.49 -0.41
N LEU A 201 -7.46 12.15 0.74
CA LEU A 201 -7.09 10.75 1.02
C LEU A 201 -8.35 9.88 1.03
N PRO A 202 -8.28 8.63 0.49
CA PRO A 202 -9.42 7.74 0.50
C PRO A 202 -9.85 7.46 1.94
N ARG A 203 -11.15 7.63 2.22
CA ARG A 203 -11.71 7.28 3.52
C ARG A 203 -11.60 5.77 3.73
N PRO A 204 -11.20 5.32 4.93
CA PRO A 204 -11.28 3.89 5.26
C PRO A 204 -12.71 3.38 5.02
N PRO A 205 -12.88 2.16 4.50
CA PRO A 205 -14.21 1.57 4.39
C PRO A 205 -14.83 1.45 5.78
N GLU A 206 -16.04 1.98 5.94
CA GLU A 206 -16.81 1.80 7.17
C GLU A 206 -17.21 0.32 7.26
N VAL A 207 -16.61 -0.39 8.22
CA VAL A 207 -17.05 -1.75 8.56
C VAL A 207 -18.40 -1.60 9.24
N LEU A 208 -19.48 -1.78 8.47
CA LEU A 208 -20.81 -1.96 9.06
C LEU A 208 -20.74 -3.24 9.90
N ASP A 209 -20.92 -3.10 11.22
CA ASP A 209 -21.06 -4.19 12.17
C ASP A 209 -22.28 -5.04 11.78
N THR A 210 -22.09 -5.92 10.79
CA THR A 210 -23.08 -6.90 10.41
C THR A 210 -22.84 -8.07 11.36
N PRO A 211 -23.77 -8.38 12.28
CA PRO A 211 -23.62 -9.56 13.11
C PRO A 211 -23.44 -10.79 12.21
N PRO A 212 -22.59 -11.76 12.58
CA PRO A 212 -22.42 -12.96 11.78
C PRO A 212 -23.81 -13.57 11.54
N PRO A 213 -24.15 -13.98 10.30
CA PRO A 213 -25.41 -14.64 10.06
C PRO A 213 -25.46 -15.87 10.96
N ASN A 214 -26.42 -15.86 11.87
CA ASN A 214 -26.73 -16.97 12.76
C ASN A 214 -27.12 -18.14 11.85
N VAL A 215 -26.16 -19.00 11.51
CA VAL A 215 -26.44 -20.24 10.77
C VAL A 215 -27.13 -21.18 11.76
N PRO A 216 -28.44 -21.46 11.61
CA PRO A 216 -29.07 -22.43 12.47
C PRO A 216 -28.46 -23.79 12.19
N MET A 217 -27.89 -24.42 13.22
CA MET A 217 -27.57 -25.84 13.21
C MET A 217 -28.87 -26.62 12.96
N SER A 218 -29.11 -26.98 11.70
CA SER A 218 -30.14 -27.96 11.37
C SER A 218 -29.66 -29.34 11.78
N ARG A 219 -30.19 -29.82 12.91
CA ARG A 219 -30.20 -31.25 13.27
C ARG A 219 -31.28 -31.93 12.46
N ILE A 220 -30.94 -32.93 11.65
CA ILE A 220 -31.88 -34.01 11.29
C ILE A 220 -31.11 -35.35 11.10
N PRO A 221 -31.77 -36.53 11.12
CA PRO A 221 -31.51 -37.59 12.09
C PRO A 221 -30.95 -38.86 11.43
N GLY A 222 -30.53 -39.83 12.24
CA GLY A 222 -30.00 -41.10 11.75
C GLY A 222 -31.07 -42.04 11.18
N SER A 223 -30.67 -42.89 10.22
CA SER A 223 -31.07 -44.30 10.16
C SER A 223 -30.17 -45.13 9.23
N SER A 224 -29.56 -46.15 9.84
CA SER A 224 -29.31 -47.52 9.36
C SER A 224 -28.47 -47.82 8.10
N GLY A 225 -27.37 -48.54 8.32
CA GLY A 225 -26.69 -49.39 7.34
C GLY A 225 -25.42 -49.99 7.94
N SER A 226 -25.51 -51.19 8.53
CA SER A 226 -24.39 -51.92 9.13
C SER A 226 -23.46 -52.56 8.08
N SER A 227 -22.16 -52.54 8.32
CA SER A 227 -21.34 -53.77 8.26
C SER A 227 -19.96 -53.56 8.90
N SER A 228 -19.65 -54.47 9.81
CA SER A 228 -18.39 -54.77 10.49
C SER A 228 -17.12 -54.69 9.64
N GLU A 229 -16.04 -54.14 10.21
CA GLU A 229 -14.80 -54.90 10.46
C GLU A 229 -13.81 -54.11 11.34
N THR A 230 -12.98 -54.87 12.05
CA THR A 230 -12.38 -54.56 13.34
C THR A 230 -11.16 -53.62 13.33
N LYS A 231 -11.09 -52.81 14.38
CA LYS A 231 -10.00 -51.88 14.76
C LYS A 231 -8.62 -52.54 14.78
N LYS A 232 -7.72 -52.16 13.87
CA LYS A 232 -6.27 -52.42 13.97
C LYS A 232 -5.61 -51.29 14.78
N VAL A 233 -5.41 -51.53 16.07
CA VAL A 233 -4.62 -50.62 16.92
C VAL A 233 -3.14 -50.86 16.62
N PRO A 234 -2.34 -49.83 16.30
CA PRO A 234 -0.94 -49.99 15.94
C PRO A 234 -0.07 -50.40 17.14
N LYS A 235 0.93 -51.26 16.86
CA LYS A 235 1.71 -52.03 17.85
C LYS A 235 2.56 -51.21 18.84
N TRP A 236 2.73 -49.90 18.65
CA TRP A 236 3.48 -49.03 19.59
C TRP A 236 2.65 -48.62 20.82
N LEU A 237 1.32 -48.84 20.80
CA LEU A 237 0.40 -48.50 21.89
C LEU A 237 0.12 -49.70 22.81
N LYS A 238 1.16 -50.43 23.23
CA LYS A 238 1.06 -51.43 24.30
C LYS A 238 2.23 -51.26 25.27
N LEU A 239 2.10 -50.32 26.19
CA LEU A 239 2.97 -50.23 27.36
C LEU A 239 2.53 -51.26 28.41
N ALA A 240 3.49 -52.06 28.86
CA ALA A 240 3.34 -53.06 29.91
C ALA A 240 3.03 -52.37 31.26
N LYS A 241 2.02 -52.89 31.96
CA LYS A 241 1.84 -52.67 33.41
C LYS A 241 2.54 -53.82 34.12
N LYS A 242 3.40 -53.49 35.08
CA LYS A 242 3.60 -54.29 36.27
C LYS A 242 3.58 -53.36 37.47
#